data_AF-A0A1I1V065-F1
#
_entry.id   AF-A0A1I1V065-F1
#
_cell.length_a   1.000
_cell.length_b   1.000
_cell.length_c   1.000
_cell.angle_alpha   90.00
_cell.angle_beta   90.00
_cell.angle_gamma   90.00
#
_symmetry.space_group_name_H-M   'P 1'
#
loop_
_entity.id
_entity.type
_entity.pdbx_description
1 polymer ?
#
loop_
_entity_poly.entity_id
_entity_poly.type
_entity_poly.pdbx_seq_one_letter_code
_entity_poly.pdbx_strand_id
1 'polypeptide(L)'
;MKRSKRKALPKNKLGRLLEKLEHLKASVRAKVEHPFHVIKNLFRHRKTRYRGLAENTAQLFTLFGFANLVPAGRRFTITESRRAS
;
A
#
# COMPACT_ATOMS: atom_id res chain seq x y z
N MET A 1 -17.69 -6.50 0.21
CA MET A 1 -18.63 -7.64 0.31
C MET A 1 -17.91 -8.97 0.61
N LYS A 2 -18.51 -9.87 1.43
CA LYS A 2 -17.98 -11.23 1.68
C LYS A 2 -17.91 -12.06 0.39
N ARG A 3 -16.93 -12.96 0.28
CA ARG A 3 -16.69 -13.81 -0.92
C ARG A 3 -17.93 -14.64 -1.31
N SER A 4 -18.65 -15.19 -0.34
CA SER A 4 -19.89 -15.95 -0.59
C SER A 4 -20.96 -15.10 -1.29
N LYS A 5 -21.16 -13.88 -0.83
CA LYS A 5 -22.12 -12.92 -1.43
C LYS A 5 -21.69 -12.44 -2.82
N ARG A 6 -20.39 -12.36 -3.12
CA ARG A 6 -19.89 -12.11 -4.49
C ARG A 6 -20.20 -13.25 -5.45
N LYS A 7 -19.99 -14.50 -5.02
CA LYS A 7 -20.28 -15.68 -5.85
C LYS A 7 -21.77 -15.85 -6.18
N ALA A 8 -22.64 -15.39 -5.28
CA ALA A 8 -24.10 -15.45 -5.46
C ALA A 8 -24.66 -14.33 -6.36
N LEU A 9 -23.83 -13.42 -6.88
CA LEU A 9 -24.30 -12.36 -7.78
C LEU A 9 -24.85 -12.96 -9.08
N PRO A 10 -25.99 -12.44 -9.59
CA PRO A 10 -26.51 -12.86 -10.88
C PRO A 10 -25.55 -12.46 -12.01
N LYS A 11 -25.38 -13.30 -13.05
CA LYS A 11 -24.50 -13.04 -14.20
C LYS A 11 -25.04 -11.96 -15.18
N ASN A 12 -26.04 -11.20 -14.74
CA ASN A 12 -26.68 -10.12 -15.46
C ASN A 12 -25.75 -8.89 -15.54
N LYS A 13 -26.11 -7.91 -16.38
CA LYS A 13 -25.33 -6.66 -16.57
C LYS A 13 -25.10 -5.92 -15.24
N LEU A 14 -26.12 -5.87 -14.38
CA LEU A 14 -26.06 -5.26 -13.05
C LEU A 14 -25.10 -5.99 -12.09
N GLY A 15 -25.13 -7.33 -12.08
CA GLY A 15 -24.23 -8.12 -11.22
C GLY A 15 -22.77 -7.97 -11.61
N ARG A 16 -22.48 -7.92 -12.92
CA ARG A 16 -21.13 -7.62 -13.44
C ARG A 16 -20.64 -6.23 -13.05
N LEU A 17 -21.53 -5.23 -13.05
CA LEU A 17 -21.17 -3.87 -12.63
C LEU A 17 -20.85 -3.80 -11.13
N LEU A 18 -21.66 -4.46 -10.29
CA LEU A 18 -21.41 -4.58 -8.85
C LEU A 18 -20.09 -5.29 -8.55
N GLU A 19 -19.77 -6.36 -9.28
CA GLU A 19 -18.49 -7.05 -9.14
C GLU A 19 -17.31 -6.14 -9.47
N LYS A 20 -17.39 -5.35 -10.56
CA LYS A 20 -16.36 -4.37 -10.91
C LYS A 20 -16.18 -3.31 -9.83
N LEU A 21 -17.26 -2.78 -9.26
CA LEU A 21 -17.18 -1.81 -8.16
C LEU A 21 -16.49 -2.40 -6.93
N GLU A 22 -16.85 -3.62 -6.57
CA GLU A 22 -16.28 -4.35 -5.45
C GLU A 22 -14.80 -4.73 -5.68
N HIS A 23 -14.40 -4.96 -6.93
CA HIS A 23 -13.00 -5.13 -7.32
C HIS A 23 -12.21 -3.82 -7.22
N LEU A 24 -12.77 -2.72 -7.72
CA LEU A 24 -12.15 -1.38 -7.62
C LEU A 24 -11.92 -1.00 -6.15
N LYS A 25 -12.93 -1.18 -5.30
CA LYS A 25 -12.82 -0.95 -3.85
C LYS A 25 -11.68 -1.78 -3.23
N ALA A 26 -11.57 -3.05 -3.60
CA ALA A 26 -10.50 -3.93 -3.11
C ALA A 26 -9.11 -3.50 -3.62
N SER A 27 -9.01 -3.09 -4.88
CA SER A 27 -7.75 -2.59 -5.47
C SER A 27 -7.27 -1.32 -4.77
N VAL A 28 -8.16 -0.36 -4.53
CA VAL A 28 -7.83 0.86 -3.77
C VAL A 28 -7.35 0.50 -2.36
N ARG A 29 -8.04 -0.42 -1.68
CA ARG A 29 -7.65 -0.89 -0.34
C ARG A 29 -6.26 -1.51 -0.34
N ALA A 30 -5.95 -2.38 -1.30
CA ALA A 30 -4.64 -3.00 -1.43
C ALA A 30 -3.51 -1.96 -1.65
N LYS A 31 -3.78 -0.94 -2.48
CA LYS A 31 -2.82 0.17 -2.71
C LYS A 31 -2.51 0.94 -1.44
N VAL A 32 -3.51 1.20 -0.60
CA VAL A 32 -3.34 1.96 0.65
C VAL A 32 -2.70 1.09 1.73
N GLU A 33 -3.11 -0.18 1.87
CA GLU A 33 -2.56 -1.10 2.88
C GLU A 33 -1.06 -1.36 2.69
N HIS A 34 -0.54 -1.29 1.46
CA HIS A 34 0.86 -1.56 1.16
C HIS A 34 1.84 -0.58 1.83
N PRO A 35 1.74 0.75 1.67
CA PRO A 35 2.56 1.71 2.43
C PRO A 35 2.48 1.51 3.96
N PHE A 36 1.28 1.26 4.50
CA PHE A 36 1.12 0.99 5.94
C PHE A 36 1.88 -0.26 6.38
N HIS A 37 1.88 -1.32 5.56
CA HIS A 37 2.65 -2.53 5.82
C HIS A 37 4.16 -2.24 5.83
N VAL A 38 4.65 -1.48 4.84
CA VAL A 38 6.07 -1.07 4.77
C VAL A 38 6.46 -0.29 6.03
N ILE A 39 5.65 0.69 6.44
CA ILE A 39 5.93 1.52 7.62
C ILE A 39 5.94 0.69 8.91
N LYS A 40 4.92 -0.14 9.11
CA LYS A 40 4.77 -0.90 10.36
C LYS A 40 5.79 -2.03 10.49
N ASN A 41 6.12 -2.70 9.39
CA ASN A 41 6.97 -3.91 9.43
C ASN A 41 8.41 -3.63 9.02
N LEU A 42 8.65 -2.96 7.88
CA LEU A 42 10.01 -2.70 7.40
C LEU A 42 10.68 -1.62 8.23
N PHE A 43 10.01 -0.47 8.40
CA PHE A 43 10.51 0.63 9.24
C PHE A 43 10.23 0.43 10.74
N ARG A 44 9.54 -0.66 11.11
CA ARG A 44 9.24 -1.06 12.50
C ARG A 44 8.50 0.02 13.32
N HIS A 45 7.79 0.95 12.66
CA HIS A 45 7.02 2.01 13.32
C HIS A 45 5.67 1.45 13.82
N ARG A 46 5.72 0.62 14.86
CA ARG A 46 4.54 -0.03 15.47
C ARG A 46 3.90 0.79 16.59
N LYS A 47 4.66 1.70 17.22
CA LYS A 47 4.20 2.58 18.30
C LYS A 47 4.70 4.00 18.06
N THR A 48 3.90 4.99 18.46
CA THR A 48 4.29 6.40 18.49
C THR A 48 5.29 6.65 19.62
N ARG A 49 6.14 7.68 19.48
CA ARG A 49 7.11 8.05 20.50
C ARG A 49 6.49 9.03 21.48
N TYR A 50 6.97 9.03 22.72
CA TYR A 50 6.55 10.01 23.73
C TYR A 50 7.30 11.35 23.52
N ARG A 51 6.91 12.05 22.45
CA ARG A 51 7.58 13.24 21.91
C ARG A 51 6.62 14.35 21.45
N GLY A 52 5.31 14.17 21.64
CA GLY A 52 4.28 15.12 21.22
C GLY A 52 3.71 14.83 19.83
N LEU A 53 2.53 15.41 19.53
CA LEU A 53 1.78 15.14 18.30
C LEU A 53 2.50 15.68 17.06
N ALA A 54 3.06 16.88 17.13
CA ALA A 54 3.73 17.52 15.99
C ALA A 54 4.95 16.70 15.51
N GLU A 55 5.81 16.27 16.44
CA GLU A 55 7.01 15.48 16.13
C GLU A 55 6.67 14.10 15.55
N ASN A 56 5.66 13.43 16.11
CA ASN A 56 5.19 12.15 15.58
C ASN A 56 4.59 12.30 14.18
N THR A 57 3.83 13.36 13.92
CA THR A 57 3.24 13.64 12.59
C THR A 57 4.32 13.93 11.55
N ALA A 58 5.33 14.75 11.88
CA ALA A 58 6.46 15.02 11.00
C ALA A 58 7.22 13.71 10.66
N GLN A 59 7.47 12.86 11.66
CA GLN A 59 8.09 11.56 11.44
C GLN A 59 7.25 10.66 10.52
N LEU A 60 5.93 10.61 10.71
CA LEU A 60 5.03 9.83 9.87
C LEU A 60 5.07 10.28 8.41
N PHE A 61 5.00 11.59 8.14
CA PHE A 61 5.07 12.11 6.76
C PHE A 61 6.38 11.72 6.07
N THR A 62 7.50 11.83 6.77
CA THR A 62 8.81 11.40 6.24
C THR A 62 8.83 9.90 5.95
N LEU A 63 8.29 9.07 6.84
CA LEU A 63 8.19 7.61 6.63
C LEU A 63 7.30 7.25 5.44
N PHE A 64 6.19 7.97 5.22
CA PHE A 64 5.36 7.80 4.02
C PHE A 64 6.08 8.20 2.74
N GLY A 65 6.89 9.26 2.76
CA GLY A 65 7.78 9.61 1.66
C GLY A 65 8.74 8.46 1.32
N PHE A 66 9.40 7.88 2.33
CA PHE A 66 10.30 6.74 2.13
C PHE A 66 9.58 5.45 1.73
N ALA A 67 8.36 5.21 2.20
CA ALA A 67 7.59 4.03 1.83
C ALA A 67 7.27 4.00 0.32
N ASN A 68 7.16 5.15 -0.33
CA ASN A 68 7.03 5.25 -1.78
C ASN A 68 8.37 5.02 -2.52
N LEU A 69 9.50 5.40 -1.89
CA LEU A 69 10.83 5.30 -2.49
C LEU A 69 11.43 3.89 -2.38
N VAL A 70 11.19 3.13 -1.31
CA VAL A 70 11.76 1.79 -1.12
C VAL A 70 11.40 0.82 -2.27
N PRO A 71 10.14 0.75 -2.76
CA PRO A 71 9.81 -0.03 -3.94
C PRO A 71 10.38 0.56 -5.24
N ALA A 72 10.51 1.89 -5.34
CA ALA A 72 11.08 2.57 -6.49
C ALA A 72 12.59 2.29 -6.62
N GLY A 73 13.35 2.35 -5.52
CA GLY A 73 14.78 2.05 -5.48
C GLY A 73 15.12 0.65 -5.99
N ARG A 74 14.30 -0.37 -5.70
CA ARG A 74 14.49 -1.72 -6.27
C ARG A 74 14.38 -1.76 -7.79
N ARG A 75 13.67 -0.81 -8.41
CA ARG A 75 13.59 -0.70 -9.88
C ARG A 75 14.84 -0.04 -10.48
N PHE A 76 15.58 0.73 -9.69
CA PHE A 76 16.78 1.44 -10.13
C PHE A 76 18.09 0.69 -9.83
N THR A 77 18.09 -0.36 -9.00
CA THR A 77 19.32 -1.04 -8.55
C THR A 77 19.82 -2.19 -9.43
N ILE A 78 19.46 -2.27 -10.72
CA ILE A 78 20.05 -3.30 -11.61
C ILE A 78 20.30 -2.71 -13.01
N THR A 79 21.29 -1.81 -13.16
CA THR A 79 22.05 -1.71 -14.43
C THR A 79 23.41 -0.98 -14.31
N GLU A 80 23.61 -0.09 -13.33
CA GLU A 80 24.75 0.87 -13.36
C GLU A 80 25.79 0.68 -12.24
N SER A 81 26.14 -0.56 -11.86
CA SER A 81 27.27 -0.79 -10.93
C SER A 81 28.19 -1.95 -11.33
N ARG A 82 28.03 -2.50 -12.54
CA ARG A 82 28.91 -3.55 -13.10
C ARG A 82 29.77 -3.09 -14.28
N ARG A 83 29.91 -1.79 -14.49
CA ARG A 83 30.92 -1.21 -15.41
C ARG A 83 31.66 -0.08 -14.71
N ALA A 84 32.63 -0.46 -13.89
CA ALA A 84 33.76 0.39 -13.56
C ALA A 84 34.98 -0.52 -13.48
N SER A 85 35.83 -0.36 -14.51
CA SER A 85 37.20 -0.90 -14.69
C SER A 85 37.34 -2.41 -14.88
#